data_AF-A0A1X2AJQ5-F1
#
_entry.id   AF-A0A1X2AJQ5-F1
#
_cell.length_a   1.000
_cell.length_b   1.000
_cell.length_c   1.000
_cell.angle_alpha   90.00
_cell.angle_beta   90.00
_cell.angle_gamma   90.00
#
_symmetry.space_group_name_H-M   'P 1'
#
loop_
_entity.id
_entity.type
_entity.pdbx_description
1 polymer ?
#
loop_
_entity_poly.entity_id
_entity_poly.type
_entity_poly.pdbx_seq_one_letter_code
_entity_poly.pdbx_strand_id
1 'polypeptide(L)'
;MTSPWSGLDADTTNDKLYLDPAVIPEIDRVYTPYDESLQTLINDSLDETTGYFGKDGGPNTLAPVLQKLFDQRGKQLTEYLQEQQTQAHDFVKTARDAAEAMRTHEND
;
A
#
# COMPACT_ATOMS: atom_id res chain seq x y z
N MET A 1 -7.24 -8.94 -3.77
CA MET A 1 -8.11 -9.24 -2.61
C MET A 1 -9.12 -8.11 -2.43
N THR A 2 -10.25 -8.34 -1.75
CA THR A 2 -11.21 -7.28 -1.40
C THR A 2 -10.66 -6.44 -0.26
N SER A 3 -10.76 -5.11 -0.34
CA SER A 3 -10.31 -4.20 0.71
C SER A 3 -10.99 -4.52 2.06
N PRO A 4 -10.26 -4.57 3.19
CA PRO A 4 -10.88 -4.80 4.50
C PRO A 4 -11.78 -3.63 4.92
N TRP A 5 -11.62 -2.47 4.28
CA TRP A 5 -12.36 -1.24 4.57
C TRP A 5 -13.67 -1.14 3.80
N SER A 6 -13.94 -2.04 2.84
CA SER A 6 -15.12 -1.92 1.96
C SER A 6 -16.45 -1.89 2.71
N GLY A 7 -16.53 -2.54 3.88
CA GLY A 7 -17.71 -2.48 4.75
C GLY A 7 -17.89 -1.10 5.38
N LEU A 8 -16.81 -0.48 5.84
CA LEU A 8 -16.81 0.85 6.44
C LEU A 8 -17.04 1.95 5.40
N ASP A 9 -16.51 1.77 4.18
CA ASP A 9 -16.79 2.65 3.03
C ASP A 9 -18.28 2.62 2.64
N ALA A 10 -18.87 1.42 2.64
CA ALA A 10 -20.31 1.25 2.43
C ALA A 10 -21.15 1.87 3.55
N ASP A 11 -20.76 1.68 4.82
CA ASP A 11 -21.48 2.29 5.96
C ASP A 11 -21.37 3.82 5.97
N THR A 12 -20.23 4.37 5.53
CA THR A 12 -20.05 5.81 5.32
C THR A 12 -21.02 6.36 4.27
N THR A 13 -21.12 5.68 3.11
CA THR A 13 -22.03 6.07 2.01
C THR A 13 -23.51 6.00 2.42
N ASN A 14 -23.83 5.19 3.42
CA ASN A 14 -25.19 4.98 3.90
C ASN A 14 -25.50 5.74 5.21
N ASP A 15 -24.70 6.75 5.58
CA ASP A 15 -24.92 7.58 6.77
C ASP A 15 -24.93 6.79 8.10
N LYS A 16 -24.22 5.65 8.12
CA LYS A 16 -24.11 4.77 9.31
C LYS A 16 -22.77 4.92 10.02
N LEU A 17 -21.81 5.56 9.38
CA LEU A 17 -20.48 5.82 9.93
C LEU A 17 -20.12 7.29 9.76
N TYR A 18 -19.84 7.94 10.88
CA TYR A 18 -19.33 9.30 10.95
C TYR A 18 -18.01 9.31 11.70
N LEU A 19 -17.13 10.21 11.31
CA LEU A 19 -15.84 10.40 11.96
C LEU A 19 -15.66 11.87 12.28
N ASP A 20 -15.20 12.20 13.49
CA ASP A 20 -14.92 13.59 13.86
C ASP A 20 -13.84 14.16 12.91
N PRO A 21 -14.12 15.26 12.16
CA PRO A 21 -13.16 15.83 11.23
C PRO A 21 -11.83 16.26 11.89
N ALA A 22 -11.82 16.49 13.20
CA ALA A 22 -10.62 16.82 13.96
C ALA A 22 -9.59 15.68 14.00
N VAL A 23 -9.96 14.44 13.66
CA VAL A 23 -9.01 13.31 13.62
C VAL A 23 -8.24 13.21 12.30
N ILE A 24 -8.72 13.85 11.22
CA ILE A 24 -8.10 13.79 9.89
C ILE A 24 -6.64 14.28 9.91
N PRO A 25 -6.29 15.40 10.58
CA PRO A 25 -4.89 15.83 10.68
C PRO A 25 -3.97 14.79 11.32
N GLU A 26 -4.46 14.02 12.31
CA GLU A 26 -3.67 12.98 12.97
C GLU A 26 -3.51 11.74 12.07
N ILE A 27 -4.56 11.38 11.32
CA ILE A 27 -4.49 10.33 10.29
C ILE A 27 -3.46 10.72 9.24
N ASP A 28 -3.53 11.93 8.69
CA ASP A 28 -2.57 12.42 7.69
C ASP A 28 -1.14 12.43 8.24
N ARG A 29 -0.95 12.89 9.49
CA ARG A 29 0.37 12.91 10.15
C ARG A 29 1.03 11.53 10.21
N VAL A 30 0.26 10.47 10.39
CA VAL A 30 0.77 9.09 10.50
C VAL A 30 0.87 8.42 9.13
N TYR A 31 -0.13 8.60 8.26
CA TYR A 31 -0.22 7.85 7.02
C TYR A 31 0.60 8.43 5.88
N THR A 32 0.79 9.75 5.80
CA THR A 32 1.66 10.36 4.77
C THR A 32 3.08 9.80 4.80
N PRO A 33 3.82 9.81 5.93
CA PRO A 33 5.18 9.27 5.96
C PRO A 33 5.22 7.74 5.75
N TYR A 34 4.16 7.03 6.12
CA TYR A 34 4.04 5.60 5.89
C TYR A 34 3.90 5.29 4.38
N ASP A 35 3.02 6.02 3.68
CA ASP A 35 2.82 5.88 2.24
C ASP A 35 4.09 6.24 1.44
N GLU A 36 4.79 7.31 1.82
CA GLU A 36 6.08 7.68 1.21
C GLU A 36 7.14 6.58 1.39
N SER A 37 7.16 5.93 2.55
CA SER A 37 8.07 4.82 2.83
C SER A 37 7.73 3.60 1.97
N LEU A 38 6.44 3.25 1.85
CA LEU A 38 6.00 2.17 0.98
C LEU A 38 6.36 2.45 -0.49
N GLN A 39 6.09 3.67 -0.96
CA GLN A 39 6.40 4.06 -2.34
C GLN A 39 7.89 3.98 -2.63
N THR A 40 8.75 4.36 -1.68
CA THR A 40 10.21 4.25 -1.80
C THR A 40 10.61 2.78 -1.96
N LEU A 41 10.12 1.91 -1.08
CA LEU A 41 10.44 0.47 -1.13
C LEU A 41 9.91 -0.21 -2.40
N ILE A 42 8.76 0.22 -2.93
CA ILE A 42 8.22 -0.25 -4.21
C ILE A 42 9.10 0.21 -5.37
N ASN A 43 9.57 1.46 -5.35
CA ASN A 43 10.40 2.04 -6.41
C ASN A 43 11.81 1.44 -6.47
N ASP A 44 12.34 0.97 -5.35
CA ASP A 44 13.67 0.34 -5.26
C ASP A 44 13.77 -0.97 -6.08
N SER A 45 12.68 -1.43 -6.71
CA SER A 45 12.67 -2.51 -7.71
C SER A 45 13.42 -3.77 -7.24
N LEU A 46 12.96 -4.31 -6.11
CA LEU A 46 13.58 -5.44 -5.41
C LEU A 46 13.62 -6.75 -6.24
N ASP A 47 12.99 -6.76 -7.41
CA ASP A 47 12.74 -7.89 -8.30
C ASP A 47 13.63 -7.92 -9.56
N GLU A 48 14.57 -6.98 -9.73
CA GLU A 48 15.48 -6.92 -10.86
C GLU A 48 16.94 -7.06 -10.42
N THR A 49 17.44 -8.29 -10.39
CA THR A 49 18.82 -8.60 -9.97
C THR A 49 19.75 -8.96 -11.13
N THR A 50 19.42 -8.56 -12.36
CA THR A 50 20.25 -8.83 -13.55
C THR A 50 21.70 -8.41 -13.34
N GLY A 51 22.62 -9.37 -13.49
CA GLY A 51 24.06 -9.15 -13.39
C GLY A 51 24.63 -9.16 -11.98
N TYR A 52 23.80 -9.24 -10.93
CA TYR A 52 24.28 -9.29 -9.54
C TYR A 52 24.99 -10.61 -9.21
N PHE A 53 24.58 -11.70 -9.85
CA PHE A 53 25.10 -13.05 -9.59
C PHE A 53 26.12 -13.52 -10.65
N GLY A 54 26.45 -12.67 -11.62
CA GLY A 54 27.33 -12.97 -12.76
C GLY A 54 26.60 -12.93 -14.10
N LYS A 55 27.32 -13.17 -15.20
CA LYS A 55 26.73 -13.22 -16.55
C LYS A 55 26.10 -14.59 -16.83
N ASP A 56 24.92 -14.56 -17.46
CA ASP A 56 24.33 -15.74 -18.08
C ASP A 56 25.32 -16.39 -19.07
N GLY A 57 25.49 -17.72 -18.96
CA GLY A 57 26.38 -18.49 -19.82
C GLY A 57 27.84 -18.60 -19.34
N GLY A 58 28.18 -18.07 -18.15
CA GLY A 58 29.46 -18.33 -17.49
C GLY A 58 29.55 -19.73 -16.86
N PRO A 59 30.74 -20.17 -16.39
CA PRO A 59 30.93 -21.49 -15.77
C PRO A 59 30.14 -21.66 -14.44
N ASN A 60 29.63 -20.57 -13.87
CA ASN A 60 28.81 -20.60 -12.66
C ASN A 60 27.33 -20.87 -13.00
N THR A 61 26.97 -22.15 -13.04
CA THR A 61 25.60 -22.59 -13.31
C THR A 61 24.61 -22.27 -12.18
N LEU A 62 25.08 -21.84 -10.99
CA LEU A 62 24.22 -21.42 -9.89
C LEU A 62 23.74 -19.97 -10.04
N ALA A 63 24.43 -19.14 -10.83
CA ALA A 63 24.11 -17.72 -10.99
C ALA A 63 22.67 -17.48 -11.51
N PRO A 64 22.19 -18.15 -12.58
CA PRO A 64 20.83 -17.95 -13.07
C PRO A 64 19.76 -18.46 -12.08
N VAL A 65 20.09 -19.49 -11.29
CA VAL A 65 19.18 -20.04 -10.27
C VAL A 65 19.02 -19.06 -9.11
N LEU A 66 20.12 -18.46 -8.64
CA LEU A 66 20.09 -17.43 -7.60
C LEU A 66 19.36 -16.19 -8.07
N GLN A 67 19.66 -15.70 -9.27
CA GLN A 67 18.97 -14.55 -9.87
C GLN A 67 17.45 -14.79 -9.89
N LYS A 68 17.00 -15.91 -10.46
CA LYS A 68 15.57 -16.25 -10.49
C LYS A 68 14.93 -16.32 -9.10
N LEU A 69 15.63 -16.87 -8.11
CA LEU A 69 15.12 -16.95 -6.73
C LEU A 69 14.97 -15.55 -6.12
N PHE A 70 15.97 -14.69 -6.29
CA PHE A 70 15.94 -13.31 -5.79
C PHE A 70 14.86 -12.49 -6.49
N ASP A 71 14.75 -12.55 -7.81
CA ASP A 71 13.72 -11.85 -8.57
C ASP A 71 12.31 -12.29 -8.12
N GLN A 72 12.10 -13.60 -7.91
CA GLN A 72 10.82 -14.11 -7.39
C GLN A 72 10.50 -13.59 -5.98
N ARG A 73 11.49 -13.55 -5.09
CA ARG A 73 11.32 -13.04 -3.72
C ARG A 73 11.11 -11.54 -3.71
N GLY A 74 11.84 -10.82 -4.54
CA GLY A 74 11.67 -9.39 -4.81
C GLY A 74 10.25 -9.10 -5.26
N LYS A 75 9.75 -9.83 -6.24
CA LYS A 75 8.39 -9.67 -6.76
C LYS A 75 7.34 -9.90 -5.67
N GLN A 76 7.47 -10.98 -4.89
CA GLN A 76 6.55 -11.25 -3.76
C GLN A 76 6.54 -10.12 -2.73
N LEU A 77 7.71 -9.55 -2.43
CA LEU A 77 7.82 -8.43 -1.50
C LEU A 77 7.21 -7.15 -2.10
N THR A 78 7.49 -6.84 -3.36
CA THR A 78 6.89 -5.70 -4.08
C THR A 78 5.36 -5.81 -4.14
N GLU A 79 4.82 -6.99 -4.47
CA GLU A 79 3.37 -7.25 -4.47
C GLU A 79 2.77 -7.02 -3.07
N TYR A 80 3.42 -7.52 -2.02
CA TYR A 80 2.97 -7.29 -0.65
C TYR A 80 2.98 -5.80 -0.27
N LEU A 81 4.03 -5.06 -0.64
CA LEU A 81 4.13 -3.62 -0.37
C LEU A 81 3.03 -2.84 -1.10
N GLN A 82 2.73 -3.19 -2.35
CA GLN A 82 1.62 -2.60 -3.12
C GLN A 82 0.26 -2.89 -2.48
N GLU A 83 0.07 -4.10 -1.96
CA GLU A 83 -1.16 -4.44 -1.22
C GLU A 83 -1.29 -3.64 0.07
N GLN A 84 -0.20 -3.45 0.84
CA GLN A 84 -0.20 -2.60 2.02
C GLN A 84 -0.52 -1.14 1.66
N GLN A 85 0.06 -0.64 0.57
CA GLN A 85 -0.18 0.72 0.09
C GLN A 85 -1.66 0.93 -0.28
N THR A 86 -2.24 -0.02 -1.02
CA THR A 86 -3.66 0.00 -1.40
C THR A 86 -4.55 0.02 -0.16
N GLN A 87 -4.27 -0.84 0.83
CA GLN A 87 -5.05 -0.90 2.07
C GLN A 87 -4.92 0.38 2.91
N ALA A 88 -3.75 1.03 2.90
CA ALA A 88 -3.54 2.30 3.57
C ALA A 88 -4.32 3.44 2.90
N HIS A 89 -4.31 3.50 1.56
CA HIS A 89 -5.09 4.47 0.79
C HIS A 89 -6.60 4.29 1.02
N ASP A 90 -7.10 3.06 0.99
CA ASP A 90 -8.50 2.76 1.25
C ASP A 90 -8.92 3.21 2.65
N PHE A 91 -8.09 2.96 3.67
CA PHE A 91 -8.35 3.44 5.03
C PHE A 91 -8.47 4.97 5.10
N VAL A 92 -7.49 5.69 4.55
CA VAL A 92 -7.46 7.16 4.58
C VAL A 92 -8.65 7.74 3.81
N LYS A 93 -8.99 7.14 2.68
CA LYS A 93 -10.19 7.50 1.89
C LYS A 93 -11.45 7.34 2.75
N THR A 94 -11.69 6.16 3.29
CA THR A 94 -12.89 5.90 4.12
C THR A 94 -12.97 6.84 5.32
N ALA A 95 -11.85 7.14 5.98
CA ALA A 95 -11.82 8.09 7.09
C ALA A 95 -12.20 9.52 6.66
N ARG A 96 -11.69 9.98 5.52
CA ARG A 96 -12.01 11.29 4.96
C ARG A 96 -13.48 11.37 4.52
N ASP A 97 -13.98 10.33 3.87
CA ASP A 97 -15.37 10.24 3.45
C ASP A 97 -16.31 10.29 4.67
N ALA A 98 -15.98 9.59 5.76
CA ALA A 98 -16.76 9.60 7.01
C ALA A 98 -16.73 10.95 7.74
N ALA A 99 -15.60 11.67 7.66
CA ALA A 99 -15.49 13.01 8.21
C ALA A 99 -16.28 14.04 7.39
N GLU A 100 -16.29 13.91 6.07
CA GLU A 100 -17.07 14.80 5.21
C GLU A 100 -18.57 14.54 5.34
N ALA A 101 -18.98 13.28 5.50
CA ALA A 101 -20.36 12.92 5.81
C ALA A 101 -20.82 13.56 7.14
N MET A 102 -19.96 13.58 8.17
CA MET A 102 -20.26 14.23 9.45
C MET A 102 -20.43 15.75 9.29
N ARG A 103 -19.51 16.41 8.57
CA ARG A 103 -19.63 17.86 8.28
C ARG A 103 -20.92 18.20 7.55
N THR A 104 -21.32 17.36 6.59
CA THR A 104 -22.54 17.59 5.82
C THR A 104 -23.76 17.45 6.71
N HIS A 105 -23.83 16.37 7.51
CA HIS A 105 -24.93 16.12 8.44
C HIS A 105 -25.04 17.20 9.55
N GLU A 106 -23.94 17.77 10.03
CA GLU A 106 -23.98 18.84 11.05
C GLU A 106 -24.40 20.21 10.49
N ASN A 107 -24.35 20.40 9.17
CA ASN A 107 -24.71 21.66 8.51
C ASN A 107 -26.13 21.66 7.90
N ASP A 108 -26.82 20.51 7.88
CA ASP A 108 -28.23 20.34 7.49
C ASP A 108 -29.19 20.54 8.67
#